data_AF-A0A1N6PX45-F1
#
_entry.id   AF-A0A1N6PX45-F1
#
_cell.length_a   1.000
_cell.length_b   1.000
_cell.length_c   1.000
_cell.angle_alpha   90.00
_cell.angle_beta   90.00
_cell.angle_gamma   90.00
#
_symmetry.space_group_name_H-M   'P 1'
#
loop_
_entity.id
_entity.type
_entity.pdbx_description
1 polymer ?
#
loop_
_entity_poly.entity_id
_entity_poly.type
_entity_poly.pdbx_seq_one_letter_code
_entity_poly.pdbx_strand_id
1 'polypeptide(L)'
;MPAVPGPPRLPPDPFRWPAGARRLAWALPLAAVWLAGCQGTDDLSRTGCLPLRVPATVVLQRETGLYRVGDEKLPVLSDHPRDTRSDASQRRSLLRVVAPGTRVTIDRLTQRWGFDSGKGRISALGTLPGGERFEYGWGAGRVIGPAPWEAPGLPNLRTVTCGD
;
A
#
# COMPACT_ATOMS: atom_id res chain seq x y z
N MET A 1 57.70 62.48 7.59
CA MET A 1 57.21 61.99 6.29
C MET A 1 55.99 61.11 6.55
N PRO A 2 54.76 61.57 6.24
CA PRO A 2 53.55 60.77 6.46
C PRO A 2 53.30 59.78 5.33
N ALA A 3 52.82 58.58 5.69
CA ALA A 3 52.53 57.47 4.80
C ALA A 3 51.30 57.74 3.92
N VAL A 4 51.41 57.39 2.64
CA VAL A 4 50.31 57.45 1.66
C VAL A 4 49.43 56.19 1.80
N PRO A 5 48.10 56.30 1.97
CA PRO A 5 47.22 55.13 2.00
C PRO A 5 46.96 54.61 0.58
N GLY A 6 47.16 53.30 0.38
CA GLY A 6 46.85 52.60 -0.87
C GLY A 6 45.34 52.38 -1.09
N PRO A 7 44.90 52.15 -2.34
CA PRO A 7 43.48 52.07 -2.68
C PRO A 7 42.80 50.79 -2.16
N PRO A 8 41.47 50.82 -1.95
CA PRO A 8 40.70 49.68 -1.46
C PRO A 8 40.60 48.55 -2.49
N ARG A 9 40.68 47.30 -2.01
CA ARG A 9 40.46 46.08 -2.82
C ARG A 9 38.97 45.91 -3.12
N LEU A 10 38.65 45.69 -4.39
CA LEU A 10 37.30 45.32 -4.86
C LEU A 10 36.90 43.91 -4.33
N PRO A 11 35.61 43.65 -4.09
CA PRO A 11 35.11 42.33 -3.74
C PRO A 11 35.17 41.37 -4.95
N PRO A 12 35.27 40.05 -4.73
CA PRO A 12 35.26 39.06 -5.80
C PRO A 12 33.87 38.97 -6.46
N ASP A 13 33.89 38.73 -7.78
CA ASP A 13 32.73 38.59 -8.66
C ASP A 13 31.66 37.61 -8.13
N PRO A 14 30.37 37.88 -8.39
CA PRO A 14 29.29 36.97 -8.05
C PRO A 14 29.41 35.68 -8.88
N PHE A 15 29.44 34.58 -8.14
CA PHE A 15 29.24 33.19 -8.53
C PHE A 15 28.65 33.00 -9.95
N ARG A 16 29.52 32.77 -10.93
CA ARG A 16 29.15 32.41 -12.30
C ARG A 16 28.69 30.95 -12.31
N TRP A 17 27.37 30.74 -12.35
CA TRP A 17 26.80 29.41 -12.57
C TRP A 17 27.22 28.87 -13.96
N PRO A 18 27.75 27.64 -14.06
CA PRO A 18 28.09 27.05 -15.35
C PRO A 18 26.83 26.84 -16.18
N ALA A 19 26.88 27.25 -17.45
CA ALA A 19 25.78 27.21 -18.44
C ALA A 19 25.23 25.79 -18.73
N GLY A 20 25.80 24.73 -18.13
CA GLY A 20 25.32 23.35 -18.24
C GLY A 20 24.12 23.01 -17.36
N ALA A 21 23.82 23.79 -16.32
CA ALA A 21 22.75 23.48 -15.35
C ALA A 21 21.33 23.58 -15.95
N ARG A 22 21.16 24.36 -17.02
CA ARG A 22 19.86 24.60 -17.67
C ARG A 22 19.33 23.39 -18.44
N ARG A 23 20.19 22.46 -18.88
CA ARG A 23 19.77 21.26 -19.63
C ARG A 23 19.38 20.10 -18.71
N LEU A 24 19.96 20.02 -17.50
CA LEU A 24 19.59 19.05 -16.47
C LEU A 24 18.22 19.34 -15.85
N ALA A 25 17.83 20.61 -15.76
CA ALA A 25 16.55 21.03 -15.18
C ALA A 25 15.31 20.54 -15.96
N TRP A 26 15.44 20.24 -17.26
CA TRP A 26 14.35 19.72 -18.09
C TRP A 26 14.30 18.19 -18.16
N ALA A 27 15.39 17.50 -17.84
CA ALA A 27 15.42 16.03 -17.81
C ALA A 27 14.78 15.45 -16.53
N LEU A 28 14.94 16.15 -15.40
CA LEU A 28 14.34 15.76 -14.12
C LEU A 28 12.81 15.66 -14.11
N PRO A 29 12.03 16.62 -14.65
CA PRO A 29 10.57 16.50 -14.68
C PRO A 29 10.09 15.38 -15.62
N LEU A 30 10.77 15.14 -16.74
CA LEU A 30 10.46 14.02 -17.64
C LEU A 30 10.71 12.67 -16.96
N ALA A 31 11.82 12.52 -16.24
CA ALA A 31 12.10 11.34 -15.44
C ALA A 31 11.05 11.14 -14.31
N ALA A 32 10.63 12.23 -13.65
CA ALA A 32 9.61 12.17 -12.60
C ALA A 32 8.22 11.78 -13.13
N VAL A 33 7.83 12.25 -14.31
CA VAL A 33 6.57 11.84 -14.96
C VAL A 33 6.62 10.37 -15.39
N TRP A 34 7.76 9.89 -15.87
CA TRP A 34 7.95 8.46 -16.19
C TRP A 34 7.84 7.56 -14.96
N LEU A 35 8.36 7.99 -13.80
CA LEU A 35 8.25 7.25 -12.54
C LEU A 35 6.82 7.24 -11.97
N ALA A 36 6.03 8.28 -12.21
CA ALA A 36 4.64 8.35 -11.74
C ALA A 36 3.72 7.31 -12.39
N GLY A 37 4.06 6.82 -13.59
CA GLY A 37 3.35 5.73 -14.26
C GLY A 37 3.65 4.33 -13.71
N CYS A 38 4.62 4.20 -12.80
CA CYS A 38 5.08 2.91 -12.30
C CYS A 38 4.48 2.51 -10.95
N GLN A 39 3.50 3.24 -10.42
CA GLN A 39 2.73 2.85 -9.25
C GLN A 39 1.23 3.05 -9.49
N GLY A 40 0.42 2.14 -8.98
CA GLY A 40 -1.01 2.17 -9.21
C GLY A 40 -1.80 1.25 -8.30
N THR A 41 -3.11 1.28 -8.48
CA THR A 41 -4.05 0.39 -7.80
C THR A 41 -5.10 -0.06 -8.78
N ASP A 42 -5.17 -1.36 -9.00
CA ASP A 42 -6.17 -1.96 -9.87
C ASP A 42 -7.38 -2.38 -9.04
N ASP A 43 -8.57 -2.11 -9.57
CA ASP A 43 -9.83 -2.63 -9.03
C ASP A 43 -10.10 -4.01 -9.64
N LEU A 44 -9.83 -5.06 -8.86
CA LEU A 44 -10.02 -6.46 -9.27
C LEU A 44 -11.50 -6.89 -9.20
N SER A 45 -12.38 -6.04 -8.69
CA SER A 45 -13.82 -6.32 -8.59
C SER A 45 -14.48 -6.54 -9.95
N ARG A 46 -13.94 -5.91 -11.01
CA ARG A 46 -14.55 -5.87 -12.34
C ARG A 46 -13.97 -6.89 -13.32
N THR A 47 -12.75 -7.35 -13.07
CA THR A 47 -12.01 -8.24 -13.98
C THR A 47 -12.40 -9.71 -13.85
N GLY A 48 -13.12 -10.10 -12.79
CA GLY A 48 -13.57 -11.47 -12.59
C GLY A 48 -12.44 -12.49 -12.40
N CYS A 49 -11.22 -12.03 -12.13
CA CYS A 49 -10.02 -12.86 -12.02
C CYS A 49 -9.83 -13.49 -10.63
N LEU A 50 -10.73 -13.19 -9.69
CA LEU A 50 -10.74 -13.73 -8.33
C LEU A 50 -11.96 -14.63 -8.14
N PRO A 51 -11.85 -15.68 -7.31
CA PRO A 51 -12.98 -16.59 -7.03
C PRO A 51 -14.14 -15.86 -6.35
N LEU A 52 -13.83 -14.84 -5.55
CA LEU A 52 -14.82 -13.98 -4.92
C LEU A 52 -15.26 -12.87 -5.89
N ARG A 53 -16.54 -12.91 -6.28
CA ARG A 53 -17.18 -11.82 -7.04
C ARG A 53 -17.79 -10.82 -6.07
N VAL A 54 -17.35 -9.58 -6.13
CA VAL A 54 -17.82 -8.50 -5.25
C VAL A 54 -18.79 -7.55 -6.00
N PRO A 55 -19.76 -6.92 -5.33
CA PRO A 55 -20.02 -6.98 -3.89
C PRO A 55 -20.54 -8.35 -3.44
N ALA A 56 -20.05 -8.83 -2.29
CA ALA A 56 -20.41 -10.14 -1.73
C ALA A 56 -20.75 -10.03 -0.25
N THR A 57 -21.72 -10.81 0.21
CA THR A 57 -21.95 -11.04 1.63
C THR A 57 -21.46 -12.44 1.98
N VAL A 58 -20.49 -12.52 2.89
CA VAL A 58 -19.83 -13.77 3.27
C VAL A 58 -19.87 -13.96 4.78
N VAL A 59 -19.76 -15.21 5.22
CA VAL A 59 -19.72 -15.57 6.64
C VAL A 59 -18.31 -15.97 7.00
N LEU A 60 -17.75 -15.37 8.03
CA LEU A 60 -16.45 -15.75 8.56
C LEU A 60 -16.52 -17.18 9.10
N GLN A 61 -15.68 -18.06 8.57
CA GLN A 61 -15.58 -19.46 8.98
C GLN A 61 -14.62 -19.64 10.16
N ARG A 62 -13.71 -18.68 10.36
CA ARG A 62 -12.71 -18.69 11.43
C ARG A 62 -12.67 -17.37 12.19
N GLU A 63 -12.08 -17.44 13.37
CA GLU A 63 -11.88 -16.27 14.22
C GLU A 63 -10.90 -15.30 13.57
N THR A 64 -11.22 -14.01 13.64
CA THR A 64 -10.36 -12.94 13.10
C THR A 64 -10.25 -11.82 14.11
N GLY A 65 -9.18 -11.04 14.04
CA GLY A 65 -8.98 -9.84 14.83
C GLY A 65 -9.11 -8.61 13.94
N LEU A 66 -9.74 -7.57 14.47
CA LEU A 66 -9.71 -6.25 13.89
C LEU A 66 -8.57 -5.46 14.55
N TYR A 67 -7.61 -5.03 13.75
CA TYR A 67 -6.38 -4.40 14.23
C TYR A 67 -6.27 -2.96 13.75
N ARG A 68 -5.74 -2.07 14.58
CA ARG A 68 -5.20 -0.79 14.13
C ARG A 68 -3.75 -1.01 13.71
N VAL A 69 -3.29 -0.41 12.62
CA VAL A 69 -1.91 -0.54 12.12
C VAL A 69 -1.34 0.84 11.85
N GLY A 70 -0.43 1.30 12.72
CA GLY A 70 0.18 2.63 12.61
C GLY A 70 -0.86 3.73 12.43
N ASP A 71 -0.69 4.51 11.36
CA ASP A 71 -1.56 5.62 10.99
C ASP A 71 -2.49 5.27 9.81
N GLU A 72 -2.69 3.97 9.53
CA GLU A 72 -3.64 3.54 8.50
C GLU A 72 -5.06 4.00 8.84
N LYS A 73 -5.77 4.51 7.83
CA LYS A 73 -7.13 5.06 7.99
C LYS A 73 -8.18 3.98 8.27
N LEU A 74 -7.95 2.76 7.77
CA LEU A 74 -8.87 1.64 7.94
C LEU A 74 -8.27 0.62 8.90
N PRO A 75 -9.06 0.09 9.85
CA PRO A 75 -8.67 -1.09 10.59
C PRO A 75 -8.41 -2.28 9.66
N VAL A 76 -7.43 -3.10 10.01
CA VAL A 76 -7.04 -4.29 9.27
C VAL A 76 -7.66 -5.52 9.92
N LEU A 77 -8.46 -6.26 9.16
CA LEU A 77 -8.90 -7.59 9.54
C LEU A 77 -7.75 -8.58 9.27
N SER A 78 -7.45 -9.46 10.22
CA SER A 78 -6.41 -10.47 10.11
C SER A 78 -6.80 -11.72 10.90
N ASP A 79 -6.19 -12.86 10.59
CA ASP A 79 -6.40 -14.09 11.38
C ASP A 79 -6.05 -13.86 12.86
N HIS A 80 -6.80 -14.51 13.75
CA HIS A 80 -6.59 -14.48 15.19
C HIS A 80 -6.70 -15.90 15.77
N PRO A 81 -5.76 -16.33 16.65
CA PRO A 81 -4.53 -15.65 17.02
C PRO A 81 -3.52 -15.57 15.87
N ARG A 82 -2.61 -14.59 15.91
CA ARG A 82 -1.51 -14.40 14.94
C ARG A 82 -0.16 -14.33 15.65
N ASP A 83 0.91 -14.44 14.87
CA ASP A 83 2.26 -14.07 15.33
C ASP A 83 2.32 -12.55 15.59
N THR A 84 2.67 -12.18 16.83
CA THR A 84 2.74 -10.80 17.31
C THR A 84 4.16 -10.23 17.32
N ARG A 85 5.18 -10.99 16.91
CA ARG A 85 6.61 -10.55 16.94
C ARG A 85 6.88 -9.23 16.22
N SER A 86 6.11 -8.93 15.16
CA SER A 86 6.25 -7.70 14.36
C SER A 86 5.24 -6.61 14.74
N ASP A 87 4.41 -6.81 15.76
CA ASP A 87 3.33 -5.86 16.05
C ASP A 87 3.89 -4.52 16.54
N ALA A 88 4.95 -4.52 17.33
CA ALA A 88 5.59 -3.29 17.82
C ALA A 88 6.16 -2.43 16.67
N SER A 89 6.90 -3.05 15.75
CA SER A 89 7.48 -2.34 14.59
C SER A 89 6.42 -1.87 13.60
N GLN A 90 5.31 -2.60 13.47
CA GLN A 90 4.17 -2.23 12.63
C GLN A 90 3.16 -1.31 13.34
N ARG A 91 3.42 -0.92 14.60
CA ARG A 91 2.48 -0.17 15.45
C ARG A 91 1.08 -0.78 15.41
N ARG A 92 1.02 -2.11 15.46
CA ARG A 92 -0.21 -2.89 15.32
C ARG A 92 -0.79 -3.21 16.69
N SER A 93 -2.08 -2.97 16.88
CA SER A 93 -2.80 -3.29 18.11
C SER A 93 -4.17 -3.88 17.84
N LEU A 94 -4.56 -4.90 18.62
CA LEU A 94 -5.88 -5.52 18.52
C LEU A 94 -6.92 -4.54 19.07
N LEU A 95 -7.94 -4.24 18.27
CA LEU A 95 -9.11 -3.47 18.69
C LEU A 95 -10.16 -4.38 19.31
N ARG A 96 -10.47 -5.49 18.61
CA ARG A 96 -11.38 -6.53 19.08
C ARG A 96 -11.26 -7.80 18.26
N VAL A 97 -11.76 -8.89 18.82
CA VAL A 97 -11.96 -10.17 18.13
C VAL A 97 -13.32 -10.15 17.42
N VAL A 98 -13.37 -10.74 16.24
CA VAL A 98 -14.56 -10.97 15.43
C VAL A 98 -14.79 -12.47 15.34
N ALA A 99 -15.90 -12.91 15.91
CA ALA A 99 -16.21 -14.32 16.06
C ALA A 99 -16.50 -15.01 14.70
N PRO A 100 -16.21 -16.33 14.59
CA PRO A 100 -16.76 -17.15 13.52
C PRO A 100 -18.30 -17.01 13.44
N GLY A 101 -18.86 -17.17 12.25
CA GLY A 101 -20.29 -16.97 11.99
C GLY A 101 -20.69 -15.52 11.75
N THR A 102 -19.78 -14.55 11.96
CA THR A 102 -20.05 -13.15 11.66
C THR A 102 -20.21 -12.94 10.16
N ARG A 103 -21.32 -12.32 9.76
CA ARG A 103 -21.59 -11.94 8.37
C ARG A 103 -20.88 -10.62 8.06
N VAL A 104 -20.04 -10.60 7.02
CA VAL A 104 -19.36 -9.39 6.56
C VAL A 104 -19.68 -9.13 5.10
N THR A 105 -19.67 -7.86 4.71
CA THR A 105 -19.80 -7.47 3.30
C THR A 105 -18.42 -7.18 2.75
N ILE A 106 -18.08 -7.74 1.60
CA ILE A 106 -16.89 -7.38 0.83
C ILE A 106 -17.36 -6.52 -0.34
N ASP A 107 -16.94 -5.26 -0.33
CA ASP A 107 -17.39 -4.23 -1.26
C ASP A 107 -16.49 -4.15 -2.50
N ARG A 108 -15.18 -4.32 -2.30
CA ARG A 108 -14.17 -4.13 -3.35
C ARG A 108 -12.95 -5.01 -3.12
N LEU A 109 -12.35 -5.46 -4.23
CA LEU A 109 -11.05 -6.12 -4.25
C LEU A 109 -10.06 -5.20 -4.98
N THR A 110 -8.93 -4.88 -4.35
CA THR A 110 -7.92 -3.99 -4.94
C THR A 110 -6.54 -4.63 -4.91
N GLN A 111 -5.73 -4.38 -5.93
CA GLN A 111 -4.32 -4.74 -5.93
C GLN A 111 -3.45 -3.51 -6.13
N ARG A 112 -2.56 -3.24 -5.16
CA ARG A 112 -1.57 -2.15 -5.29
C ARG A 112 -0.34 -2.68 -6.02
N TRP A 113 0.28 -1.89 -6.89
CA TRP A 113 1.53 -2.25 -7.59
C TRP A 113 2.47 -1.05 -7.67
N GLY A 114 3.77 -1.32 -7.82
CA GLY A 114 4.85 -0.34 -7.76
C GLY A 114 6.11 -0.82 -8.49
N PHE A 115 6.95 0.12 -8.96
CA PHE A 115 8.18 -0.12 -9.73
C PHE A 115 9.15 -1.13 -9.07
N ASP A 116 9.22 -1.08 -7.75
CA ASP A 116 10.08 -1.90 -6.88
C ASP A 116 9.32 -3.04 -6.18
N SER A 117 8.00 -3.06 -6.29
CA SER A 117 7.10 -3.85 -5.44
C SER A 117 6.45 -5.05 -6.14
N GLY A 118 6.65 -5.21 -7.46
CA GLY A 118 5.99 -6.26 -8.25
C GLY A 118 4.46 -6.18 -8.25
N LYS A 119 3.77 -7.28 -8.58
CA LYS A 119 2.32 -7.43 -8.34
C LYS A 119 2.11 -7.39 -6.82
N GLY A 120 1.67 -6.26 -6.27
CA GLY A 120 1.66 -6.06 -4.82
C GLY A 120 0.46 -6.72 -4.11
N ARG A 121 0.18 -6.25 -2.90
CA ARG A 121 -0.84 -6.81 -1.99
C ARG A 121 -2.23 -6.73 -2.61
N ILE A 122 -2.94 -7.86 -2.57
CA ILE A 122 -4.36 -7.96 -2.87
C ILE A 122 -5.11 -7.77 -1.56
N SER A 123 -5.97 -6.76 -1.55
CA SER A 123 -6.74 -6.35 -0.39
C SER A 123 -8.23 -6.47 -0.66
N ALA A 124 -8.97 -7.06 0.27
CA ALA A 124 -10.42 -7.05 0.30
C ALA A 124 -10.90 -5.95 1.24
N LEU A 125 -11.64 -4.98 0.69
CA LEU A 125 -12.25 -3.90 1.45
C LEU A 125 -13.70 -4.26 1.73
N GLY A 126 -14.12 -4.09 2.97
CA GLY A 126 -15.44 -4.52 3.40
C GLY A 126 -15.97 -3.79 4.61
N THR A 127 -17.12 -4.25 5.07
CA THR A 127 -17.89 -3.67 6.17
C THR A 127 -18.41 -4.78 7.10
N LEU A 128 -18.22 -4.59 8.41
CA LEU A 128 -18.76 -5.43 9.49
C LEU A 128 -20.25 -5.11 9.74
N PRO A 129 -21.01 -5.98 10.45
CA PRO A 129 -22.43 -5.74 10.74
C PRO A 129 -22.76 -4.40 11.39
N GLY A 130 -21.81 -3.83 12.16
CA GLY A 130 -21.95 -2.52 12.80
C GLY A 130 -21.63 -1.32 11.90
N GLY A 131 -21.40 -1.53 10.60
CA GLY A 131 -21.03 -0.45 9.66
C GLY A 131 -19.54 -0.07 9.67
N GLU A 132 -18.75 -0.70 10.53
CA GLU A 132 -17.30 -0.49 10.58
C GLU A 132 -16.62 -1.04 9.34
N ARG A 133 -15.84 -0.19 8.67
CA ARG A 133 -15.07 -0.58 7.48
C ARG A 133 -13.77 -1.27 7.88
N PHE A 134 -13.33 -2.21 7.05
CA PHE A 134 -12.07 -2.91 7.24
C PHE A 134 -11.35 -3.16 5.92
N GLU A 135 -10.05 -3.43 6.02
CA GLU A 135 -9.23 -3.98 4.96
C GLU A 135 -8.69 -5.37 5.38
N TYR A 136 -8.80 -6.37 4.52
CA TYR A 136 -8.19 -7.69 4.72
C TYR A 136 -7.12 -7.93 3.64
N GLY A 137 -5.88 -8.15 4.07
CA GLY A 137 -4.79 -8.53 3.15
C GLY A 137 -4.92 -10.00 2.77
N TRP A 138 -5.43 -10.27 1.57
CA TRP A 138 -5.78 -11.63 1.14
C TRP A 138 -4.60 -12.38 0.50
N GLY A 139 -3.69 -11.65 -0.15
CA GLY A 139 -2.54 -12.24 -0.80
C GLY A 139 -1.58 -11.20 -1.35
N ALA A 140 -0.55 -11.68 -2.03
CA ALA A 140 0.42 -10.83 -2.72
C ALA A 140 0.93 -11.54 -3.98
N GLY A 141 1.32 -10.77 -4.99
CA GLY A 141 1.88 -11.34 -6.20
C GLY A 141 0.84 -12.15 -6.99
N ARG A 142 1.14 -13.45 -7.11
CA ARG A 142 0.34 -14.44 -7.85
C ARG A 142 -0.25 -15.52 -6.93
N VAL A 143 -0.19 -15.32 -5.61
CA VAL A 143 -0.60 -16.31 -4.62
C VAL A 143 -1.60 -15.68 -3.67
N ILE A 144 -2.76 -16.34 -3.57
CA ILE A 144 -3.81 -16.00 -2.63
C ILE A 144 -4.04 -17.21 -1.72
N GLY A 145 -3.92 -16.99 -0.42
CA GLY A 145 -4.25 -18.01 0.58
C GLY A 145 -5.76 -18.06 0.84
N PRO A 146 -6.24 -19.10 1.53
CA PRO A 146 -7.63 -19.18 1.91
C PRO A 146 -8.02 -18.02 2.82
N ALA A 147 -9.03 -17.24 2.42
CA ALA A 147 -9.59 -16.16 3.22
C ALA A 147 -10.34 -16.69 4.45
N PRO A 148 -10.61 -15.84 5.46
CA PRO A 148 -11.30 -16.25 6.68
C PRO A 148 -12.78 -16.59 6.47
N TRP A 149 -13.37 -16.22 5.32
CA TRP A 149 -14.71 -16.64 4.91
C TRP A 149 -14.71 -17.90 4.04
N GLU A 150 -13.55 -18.43 3.70
CA GLU A 150 -13.40 -19.67 2.94
C GLU A 150 -13.21 -20.85 3.90
N ALA A 151 -13.60 -22.05 3.46
CA ALA A 151 -13.47 -23.26 4.27
C ALA A 151 -11.99 -23.55 4.60
N PRO A 152 -11.69 -24.01 5.82
CA PRO A 152 -10.34 -24.44 6.16
C PRO A 152 -9.91 -25.62 5.27
N GLY A 153 -8.64 -25.64 4.86
CA GLY A 153 -8.09 -26.71 4.02
C GLY A 153 -8.27 -26.51 2.51
N LEU A 154 -8.86 -25.40 2.06
CA LEU A 154 -8.81 -25.03 0.65
C LEU A 154 -7.36 -24.77 0.22
N PRO A 155 -6.93 -25.31 -0.93
CA PRO A 155 -5.57 -25.09 -1.42
C PRO A 155 -5.37 -23.61 -1.75
N ASN A 156 -4.14 -23.12 -1.59
CA ASN A 156 -3.79 -21.78 -2.04
C ASN A 156 -4.15 -21.64 -3.53
N LEU A 157 -4.97 -20.65 -3.83
CA LEU A 157 -5.35 -20.35 -5.18
C LEU A 157 -4.23 -19.53 -5.81
N ARG A 158 -3.67 -20.07 -6.89
CA ARG A 158 -2.87 -19.28 -7.84
C ARG A 158 -3.86 -18.50 -8.69
N THR A 159 -4.29 -17.32 -8.25
CA THR A 159 -5.04 -16.45 -9.16
C THR A 159 -4.08 -15.82 -10.16
N VAL A 160 -4.09 -16.49 -11.32
CA VAL A 160 -4.25 -15.99 -12.69
C VAL A 160 -3.88 -14.51 -12.88
N THR A 161 -3.03 -14.28 -13.87
CA THR A 161 -2.65 -12.98 -14.44
C THR A 161 -3.84 -12.05 -14.64
N CYS A 162 -4.22 -11.29 -13.59
CA CYS A 162 -5.00 -10.08 -13.77
C CYS A 162 -4.03 -9.07 -14.40
N GLY A 163 -4.22 -8.79 -15.70
CA GLY A 163 -3.34 -7.94 -16.50
C GLY A 163 -1.98 -8.57 -16.83
N ASP A 164 -1.85 -9.02 -18.07
CA ASP A 164 -0.64 -8.85 -18.88
C ASP A 164 -0.94 -7.77 -19.92
#